data_AF-A0A9W4WNN5-F1
#
_entry.id   AF-A0A9W4WNN5-F1
#
_cell.length_a   1.000
_cell.length_b   1.000
_cell.length_c   1.000
_cell.angle_alpha   90.00
_cell.angle_beta   90.00
_cell.angle_gamma   90.00
#
_symmetry.space_group_name_H-M   'P 1'
#
loop_
_entity.id
_entity.type
_entity.pdbx_description
1 polymer ?
#
loop_
_entity_poly.entity_id
_entity_poly.type
_entity_poly.pdbx_seq_one_letter_code
_entity_poly.pdbx_strand_id
1 'polypeptide(L)'
;QWGWSLDTWWYPYDGGLKPSNLKFLSEAMGDTAFPVDEKDGAVYYYDHDKEFKQANGEMGEPSLGSYSNVVNPAAGALIFDVNMSPKYAVKEYGLGAVPDKDTLSDFAFFQWLLGCQAKKVDPQSLQVVFRAHITYGPTYNIVLQALKDAGQKRVPGWNDRVTFKMGTREGDAILGSTHGAGTAWMLIQHKDALGVKEITEAVVWGMVQPKSLADTPARRRGLSLMRIGGRVC
;
A
#
# COMPACT_ATOMS: atom_id res chain seq x y z
N GLN A 1 25.05 -3.68 -2.93
CA GLN A 1 24.07 -2.88 -2.16
C GLN A 1 23.38 -1.96 -3.15
N TRP A 2 22.05 -1.83 -3.08
CA TRP A 2 21.23 -1.16 -4.11
C TRP A 2 20.86 0.29 -3.76
N GLY A 3 21.67 0.98 -2.94
CA GLY A 3 21.44 2.41 -2.67
C GLY A 3 20.35 2.74 -1.64
N TRP A 4 19.88 1.76 -0.87
CA TRP A 4 18.78 1.94 0.08
C TRP A 4 19.26 2.11 1.52
N SER A 5 18.65 3.05 2.23
CA SER A 5 18.64 3.16 3.70
C SER A 5 17.32 2.65 4.25
N LEU A 6 17.33 2.16 5.49
CA LEU A 6 16.14 1.75 6.22
C LEU A 6 16.13 2.42 7.58
N ASP A 7 15.03 3.11 7.87
CA ASP A 7 14.70 3.58 9.21
C ASP A 7 13.39 2.96 9.69
N THR A 8 13.22 2.90 11.01
CA THR A 8 12.03 2.29 11.62
C THR A 8 11.66 3.00 12.90
N TRP A 9 10.36 3.25 13.08
CA TRP A 9 9.82 3.87 14.28
C TRP A 9 8.54 3.15 14.72
N TRP A 10 8.54 2.62 15.94
CA TRP A 10 7.36 2.07 16.59
C TRP A 10 6.54 3.20 17.21
N TYR A 11 5.22 3.02 17.30
CA TYR A 11 4.37 3.91 18.10
C TYR A 11 4.98 4.12 19.50
N PRO A 12 5.00 5.36 20.05
CA PRO A 12 4.32 6.57 19.59
C PRO A 12 5.04 7.38 18.49
N TYR A 13 6.06 6.81 17.85
CA TYR A 13 6.88 7.43 16.81
C TYR A 13 7.68 8.64 17.32
N ASP A 14 8.12 8.60 18.57
CA ASP A 14 8.83 9.71 19.22
C ASP A 14 10.14 10.03 18.49
N GLY A 15 10.29 11.30 18.10
CA GLY A 15 11.47 11.78 17.38
C GLY A 15 11.64 11.24 15.95
N GLY A 16 10.63 10.52 15.43
CA GLY A 16 10.71 9.81 14.15
C GLY A 16 9.65 10.20 13.12
N LEU A 17 9.69 9.50 11.97
CA LEU A 17 8.68 9.64 10.93
C LEU A 17 7.34 9.08 11.42
N LYS A 18 6.30 9.89 11.31
CA LYS A 18 4.91 9.48 11.55
C LYS A 18 4.25 9.04 10.25
N PRO A 19 3.34 8.05 10.29
CA PRO A 19 2.51 7.72 9.14
C PRO A 19 1.74 8.95 8.64
N SER A 20 1.75 9.21 7.34
CA SER A 20 1.12 10.39 6.75
C SER A 20 -0.40 10.24 6.62
N ASN A 21 -0.84 9.03 6.26
CA ASN A 21 -2.21 8.74 5.85
C ASN A 21 -2.94 7.79 6.81
N LEU A 22 -2.32 7.34 7.91
CA LEU A 22 -2.95 6.43 8.87
C LEU A 22 -4.24 7.01 9.47
N LYS A 23 -4.26 8.32 9.72
CA LYS A 23 -5.44 9.08 10.21
C LYS A 23 -6.69 8.93 9.32
N PHE A 24 -6.50 8.55 8.06
CA PHE A 24 -7.56 8.36 7.08
C PHE A 24 -8.17 6.95 7.07
N LEU A 25 -7.64 6.07 7.93
CA LEU A 25 -8.08 4.70 8.09
C LEU A 25 -8.72 4.47 9.47
N SER A 26 -8.93 5.50 10.29
CA SER A 26 -9.37 5.35 11.67
C SER A 26 -10.71 4.58 11.78
N GLU A 27 -11.70 4.88 10.93
CA GLU A 27 -12.96 4.14 10.93
C GLU A 27 -12.77 2.69 10.44
N ALA A 28 -11.85 2.47 9.51
CA ALA A 28 -11.56 1.14 8.97
C ALA A 28 -10.79 0.26 9.96
N MET A 29 -9.85 0.84 10.69
CA MET A 29 -9.08 0.19 11.75
C MET A 29 -9.94 -0.06 13.00
N GLY A 30 -11.01 0.71 13.20
CA GLY A 30 -12.01 0.46 14.24
C GLY A 30 -13.08 -0.59 13.89
N ASP A 31 -13.04 -1.17 12.68
CA ASP A 31 -14.00 -2.20 12.25
C ASP A 31 -13.84 -3.46 13.10
N THR A 32 -14.92 -3.94 13.70
CA THR A 32 -14.89 -5.09 14.61
C THR A 32 -14.53 -6.41 13.94
N ALA A 33 -14.70 -6.53 12.62
CA ALA A 33 -14.26 -7.71 11.90
C ALA A 33 -12.75 -7.69 11.62
N PHE A 34 -12.08 -6.55 11.75
CA PHE A 34 -10.63 -6.44 11.57
C PHE A 34 -9.99 -5.28 12.35
N PRO A 35 -10.01 -5.33 13.70
CA PRO A 35 -9.53 -4.23 14.51
C PRO A 35 -8.02 -4.10 14.40
N VAL A 36 -7.54 -2.87 14.23
CA VAL A 36 -6.11 -2.53 14.20
C VAL A 36 -5.87 -1.43 15.23
N ASP A 37 -5.16 -1.75 16.31
CA ASP A 37 -4.69 -0.75 17.27
C ASP A 37 -3.38 -0.14 16.75
N GLU A 38 -3.39 1.16 16.44
CA GLU A 38 -2.21 1.88 15.95
C GLU A 38 -1.00 1.81 16.91
N LYS A 39 -1.25 1.56 18.20
CA LYS A 39 -0.22 1.44 19.23
C LYS A 39 0.68 0.21 19.06
N ASP A 40 0.19 -0.79 18.33
CA ASP A 40 0.94 -1.99 17.98
C ASP A 40 1.67 -1.87 16.64
N GLY A 41 1.64 -0.68 16.02
CA GLY A 41 2.22 -0.42 14.72
C GLY A 41 3.65 0.15 14.73
N ALA A 42 4.36 -0.05 13.62
CA ALA A 42 5.60 0.65 13.28
C ALA A 42 5.59 1.13 11.84
N VAL A 43 6.19 2.30 11.60
CA VAL A 43 6.57 2.75 10.26
C VAL A 43 7.92 2.16 9.93
N TYR A 44 8.02 1.54 8.76
CA TYR A 44 9.29 1.22 8.13
C TYR A 44 9.46 2.10 6.90
N TYR A 45 10.59 2.78 6.80
CA TYR A 45 10.88 3.75 5.75
C TYR A 45 12.14 3.34 5.01
N TYR A 46 11.97 2.87 3.78
CA TYR A 46 13.08 2.69 2.85
C TYR A 46 13.25 3.96 2.02
N ASP A 47 14.45 4.49 1.98
CA ASP A 47 14.83 5.64 1.14
C ASP A 47 15.96 5.26 0.19
N HIS A 48 15.83 5.63 -1.08
CA HIS A 48 16.87 5.41 -2.08
C HIS A 48 17.77 6.65 -2.14
N ASP A 49 18.65 6.75 -1.13
CA ASP A 49 19.42 7.94 -0.77
C ASP A 49 20.95 7.77 -0.87
N LYS A 50 21.41 6.58 -1.26
CA LYS A 50 22.83 6.25 -1.41
C LYS A 50 23.19 5.94 -2.86
N GLU A 51 24.42 6.29 -3.23
CA GLU A 51 25.03 5.78 -4.45
C GLU A 51 25.05 4.25 -4.46
N PHE A 52 24.97 3.68 -5.66
CA PHE A 52 24.96 2.23 -5.84
C PHE A 52 25.65 1.83 -7.14
N LYS A 53 26.02 0.55 -7.24
CA LYS A 53 26.57 -0.01 -8.47
C LYS A 53 25.45 -0.58 -9.32
N GLN A 54 25.31 -0.09 -10.55
CA GLN A 54 24.36 -0.58 -11.55
C GLN A 54 24.83 -1.91 -12.15
N ALA A 55 23.92 -2.65 -12.80
CA ALA A 55 24.22 -3.92 -13.44
C ALA A 55 25.32 -3.84 -14.51
N ASN A 56 25.44 -2.69 -15.20
CA ASN A 56 26.49 -2.42 -16.19
C ASN A 56 27.86 -2.11 -15.55
N GLY A 57 27.94 -2.05 -14.22
CA GLY A 57 29.15 -1.77 -13.47
C GLY A 57 29.41 -0.30 -13.18
N GLU A 58 28.60 0.62 -13.73
CA GLU A 58 28.69 2.06 -13.47
C GLU A 58 28.11 2.41 -12.10
N MET A 59 28.54 3.55 -11.56
CA MET A 59 27.93 4.12 -10.36
C MET A 59 26.61 4.81 -10.75
N GLY A 60 25.57 4.59 -9.96
CA GLY A 60 24.27 5.23 -10.07
C GLY A 60 24.04 6.19 -8.91
N GLU A 61 23.52 7.36 -9.24
CA GLU A 61 23.08 8.37 -8.27
C GLU A 61 21.73 7.97 -7.63
N PRO A 62 21.50 8.31 -6.35
CA PRO A 62 20.24 8.01 -5.67
C PRO A 62 19.06 8.69 -6.36
N SER A 63 17.95 7.96 -6.49
CA SER A 63 16.73 8.48 -7.14
C SER A 63 15.80 9.23 -6.20
N LEU A 64 16.05 9.18 -4.88
CA LEU A 64 15.17 9.70 -3.82
C LEU A 64 13.76 9.08 -3.85
N GLY A 65 13.66 7.86 -4.39
CA GLY A 65 12.44 7.07 -4.30
C GLY A 65 12.31 6.49 -2.91
N SER A 66 11.09 6.37 -2.40
CA SER A 66 10.86 5.91 -1.02
C SER A 66 9.64 5.02 -0.87
N TYR A 67 9.73 4.11 0.10
CA TYR A 67 8.66 3.21 0.50
C TYR A 67 8.45 3.29 2.01
N SER A 68 7.40 4.02 2.40
CA SER A 68 6.95 4.19 3.77
C SER A 68 5.68 3.42 3.99
N ASN A 69 5.73 2.35 4.80
CA ASN A 69 4.57 1.51 5.10
C ASN A 69 4.48 1.26 6.60
N VAL A 70 3.25 1.10 7.10
CA VAL A 70 3.01 0.75 8.50
C VAL A 70 2.76 -0.73 8.61
N VAL A 71 3.49 -1.39 9.51
CA VAL A 71 3.29 -2.80 9.84
C VAL A 71 2.64 -2.90 11.21
N ASN A 72 1.64 -3.77 11.34
CA ASN A 72 1.02 -4.11 12.60
C ASN A 72 0.89 -5.64 12.70
N PRO A 73 1.94 -6.32 13.19
CA PRO A 73 1.97 -7.77 13.29
C PRO A 73 0.89 -8.34 14.23
N ALA A 74 0.54 -7.63 15.30
CA ALA A 74 -0.47 -8.06 16.27
C ALA A 74 -1.85 -8.21 15.62
N ALA A 75 -2.20 -7.27 14.74
CA ALA A 75 -3.45 -7.31 13.98
C ALA A 75 -3.35 -8.10 12.67
N GLY A 76 -2.17 -8.59 12.26
CA GLY A 76 -2.03 -9.20 10.93
C GLY A 76 -2.21 -8.18 9.79
N ALA A 77 -1.84 -6.91 10.01
CA ALA A 77 -2.14 -5.81 9.09
C ALA A 77 -0.89 -5.14 8.52
N LEU A 78 -0.92 -4.88 7.20
CA LEU A 78 0.09 -4.10 6.48
C LEU A 78 -0.58 -2.92 5.77
N ILE A 79 -0.10 -1.71 6.02
CA ILE A 79 -0.70 -0.49 5.48
C ILE A 79 0.32 0.17 4.55
N PHE A 80 -0.04 0.25 3.28
CA PHE A 80 0.73 1.00 2.31
C PHE A 80 0.42 2.50 2.47
N ASP A 81 1.37 3.25 3.02
CA ASP A 81 1.16 4.64 3.43
C ASP A 81 1.63 5.63 2.35
N VAL A 82 2.95 5.74 2.11
CA VAL A 82 3.53 6.62 1.10
C VAL A 82 4.55 5.85 0.29
N ASN A 83 4.30 5.69 -1.01
CA ASN A 83 5.13 4.86 -1.88
C ASN A 83 5.41 5.58 -3.20
N MET A 84 6.67 5.95 -3.40
CA MET A 84 7.18 6.61 -4.60
C MET A 84 8.34 5.78 -5.16
N SER A 85 8.10 5.07 -6.27
CA SER A 85 9.14 4.21 -6.83
C SER A 85 10.30 5.00 -7.44
N PRO A 86 11.52 4.43 -7.47
CA PRO A 86 12.64 4.99 -8.24
C PRO A 86 12.27 5.27 -9.70
N LYS A 87 11.57 4.33 -10.36
CA LYS A 87 11.04 4.52 -11.73
C LYS A 87 10.19 5.79 -11.87
N TYR A 88 9.31 6.06 -10.90
CA TYR A 88 8.50 7.27 -10.91
C TYR A 88 9.36 8.51 -10.66
N ALA A 89 10.26 8.48 -9.67
CA ALA A 89 11.10 9.63 -9.34
C ALA A 89 12.03 10.03 -10.50
N VAL A 90 12.68 9.06 -11.15
CA VAL A 90 13.51 9.28 -12.34
C VAL A 90 12.67 9.83 -13.48
N LYS A 91 11.51 9.23 -13.77
CA LYS A 91 10.67 9.65 -14.90
C LYS A 91 10.07 11.05 -14.73
N GLU A 92 9.56 11.36 -13.54
CA GLU A 92 8.79 12.59 -13.31
C GLU A 92 9.66 13.76 -12.84
N TYR A 93 10.77 13.49 -12.14
CA TYR A 93 11.65 14.51 -11.58
C TYR A 93 13.06 14.53 -12.16
N GLY A 94 13.45 13.53 -12.96
CA GLY A 94 14.80 13.44 -13.52
C GLY A 94 15.89 13.17 -12.49
N LEU A 95 15.53 12.56 -11.35
CA LEU A 95 16.43 12.34 -10.22
C LEU A 95 17.07 10.95 -10.27
N GLY A 96 18.40 10.91 -10.34
CA GLY A 96 19.20 9.70 -10.16
C GLY A 96 18.96 8.60 -11.20
N ALA A 97 19.28 7.36 -10.80
CA ALA A 97 19.12 6.16 -11.61
C ALA A 97 18.19 5.13 -10.93
N VAL A 98 17.57 4.26 -11.73
CA VAL A 98 16.72 3.18 -11.21
C VAL A 98 17.60 2.00 -10.76
N PRO A 99 17.57 1.57 -9.50
CA PRO A 99 18.31 0.41 -9.04
C PRO A 99 17.67 -0.90 -9.51
N ASP A 100 18.44 -1.99 -9.58
CA ASP A 100 17.89 -3.32 -9.91
C ASP A 100 16.81 -3.77 -8.91
N LYS A 101 16.95 -3.36 -7.64
CA LYS A 101 15.98 -3.60 -6.58
C LYS A 101 15.11 -2.36 -6.39
N ASP A 102 14.01 -2.27 -7.14
CA ASP A 102 13.13 -1.10 -7.15
C ASP A 102 11.63 -1.42 -7.01
N THR A 103 11.29 -2.66 -6.67
CA THR A 103 9.92 -3.15 -6.65
C THR A 103 9.31 -3.07 -5.26
N LEU A 104 8.19 -2.34 -5.15
CA LEU A 104 7.44 -2.17 -3.90
C LEU A 104 7.05 -3.51 -3.24
N SER A 105 6.73 -4.55 -4.02
CA SER A 105 6.34 -5.86 -3.47
C SER A 105 7.41 -6.44 -2.55
N ASP A 106 8.69 -6.29 -2.91
CA ASP A 106 9.79 -6.82 -2.12
C ASP A 106 10.05 -6.00 -0.86
N PHE A 107 10.03 -4.67 -0.98
CA PHE A 107 10.22 -3.81 0.18
C PHE A 107 9.08 -3.97 1.19
N ALA A 108 7.83 -4.04 0.72
CA ALA A 108 6.68 -4.31 1.58
C ALA A 108 6.80 -5.67 2.29
N PHE A 109 7.29 -6.70 1.60
CA PHE A 109 7.59 -8.00 2.21
C PHE A 109 8.67 -7.91 3.28
N PHE A 110 9.80 -7.23 3.00
CA PHE A 110 10.87 -7.06 3.99
C PHE A 110 10.40 -6.31 5.22
N GLN A 111 9.62 -5.24 5.04
CA GLN A 111 9.04 -4.48 6.14
C GLN A 111 8.13 -5.35 7.00
N TRP A 112 7.25 -6.15 6.37
CA TRP A 112 6.41 -7.11 7.08
C TRP A 112 7.23 -8.13 7.89
N LEU A 113 8.24 -8.75 7.27
CA LEU A 113 9.11 -9.71 7.95
C LEU A 113 9.81 -9.09 9.16
N LEU A 114 10.36 -7.88 9.01
CA LEU A 114 11.05 -7.19 10.10
C LEU A 114 10.09 -6.84 11.25
N GLY A 115 8.86 -6.43 10.92
CA GLY A 115 7.81 -6.20 11.91
C GLY A 115 7.47 -7.48 12.69
N CYS A 116 7.20 -8.56 11.96
CA CYS A 116 6.94 -9.88 12.53
C CYS A 116 8.09 -10.36 13.43
N GLN A 117 9.34 -10.22 12.98
CA GLN A 117 10.52 -10.58 13.76
C GLN A 117 10.60 -9.77 15.07
N ALA A 118 10.43 -8.44 14.99
CA ALA A 118 10.48 -7.55 16.14
C ALA A 118 9.40 -7.88 17.20
N LYS A 119 8.22 -8.30 16.75
CA LYS A 119 7.10 -8.69 17.62
C LYS A 119 7.01 -10.19 17.91
N LYS A 120 7.94 -11.00 17.37
CA LYS A 120 7.95 -12.46 17.46
C LYS A 120 6.63 -13.10 17.01
N VAL A 121 6.06 -12.58 15.93
CA VAL A 121 4.83 -13.07 15.29
C VAL A 121 5.21 -13.84 14.03
N ASP A 122 4.47 -14.89 13.71
CA ASP A 122 4.63 -15.64 12.46
C ASP A 122 4.32 -14.74 11.24
N PRO A 123 5.21 -14.60 10.24
CA PRO A 123 4.91 -13.89 8.99
C PRO A 123 3.66 -14.38 8.25
N GLN A 124 3.25 -15.63 8.46
CA GLN A 124 2.00 -16.16 7.91
C GLN A 124 0.74 -15.58 8.57
N SER A 125 0.87 -14.74 9.60
CA SER A 125 -0.27 -14.08 10.25
C SER A 125 -0.88 -12.93 9.44
N LEU A 126 -0.29 -12.55 8.30
CA LEU A 126 -0.82 -11.47 7.46
C LEU A 126 -2.24 -11.79 6.99
N GLN A 127 -3.18 -10.90 7.26
CA GLN A 127 -4.61 -11.09 7.00
C GLN A 127 -5.23 -9.91 6.25
N VAL A 128 -4.77 -8.68 6.51
CA VAL A 128 -5.29 -7.47 5.86
C VAL A 128 -4.19 -6.58 5.31
N VAL A 129 -4.49 -5.99 4.17
CA VAL A 129 -3.70 -4.93 3.57
C VAL A 129 -4.58 -3.71 3.33
N PHE A 130 -4.05 -2.54 3.67
CA PHE A 130 -4.65 -1.24 3.39
C PHE A 130 -3.85 -0.48 2.35
N ARG A 131 -4.49 0.19 1.39
CA ARG A 131 -3.86 1.21 0.52
C ARG A 131 -4.37 2.59 0.89
N ALA A 132 -3.60 3.32 1.70
CA ALA A 132 -4.00 4.66 2.12
C ALA A 132 -3.79 5.67 0.99
N HIS A 133 -4.72 6.63 0.84
CA HIS A 133 -4.54 7.84 0.03
C HIS A 133 -3.94 7.64 -1.38
N ILE A 134 -4.52 6.72 -2.16
CA ILE A 134 -4.32 6.58 -3.60
C ILE A 134 -4.63 7.88 -4.33
N THR A 135 -3.56 8.47 -4.88
CA THR A 135 -3.60 9.65 -5.75
C THR A 135 -3.12 9.35 -7.17
N TYR A 136 -2.67 8.13 -7.44
CA TYR A 136 -2.20 7.71 -8.76
C TYR A 136 -3.38 7.58 -9.73
N GLY A 137 -3.41 8.47 -10.72
CA GLY A 137 -4.53 8.64 -11.66
C GLY A 137 -5.03 7.34 -12.30
N PRO A 138 -4.16 6.47 -12.86
CA PRO A 138 -4.60 5.22 -13.48
C PRO A 138 -5.34 4.28 -12.51
N THR A 139 -4.82 4.05 -11.30
CA THR A 139 -5.54 3.23 -10.31
C THR A 139 -6.83 3.91 -9.86
N TYR A 140 -6.78 5.21 -9.61
CA TYR A 140 -7.94 6.02 -9.24
C TYR A 140 -9.07 5.87 -10.27
N ASN A 141 -8.77 5.99 -11.56
CA ASN A 141 -9.75 5.87 -12.64
C ASN A 141 -10.35 4.47 -12.75
N ILE A 142 -9.56 3.42 -12.56
CA ILE A 142 -10.06 2.03 -12.51
C ILE A 142 -11.07 1.87 -11.38
N VAL A 143 -10.76 2.37 -10.19
CA VAL A 143 -11.66 2.33 -9.03
C VAL A 143 -12.93 3.12 -9.27
N LEU A 144 -12.82 4.33 -9.85
CA LEU A 144 -14.01 5.11 -10.20
C LEU A 144 -14.89 4.40 -11.22
N GLN A 145 -14.30 3.72 -12.21
CA GLN A 145 -15.06 2.96 -13.19
C GLN A 145 -15.77 1.77 -12.54
N ALA A 146 -15.08 1.02 -11.67
CA ALA A 146 -15.69 -0.06 -10.89
C ALA A 146 -16.89 0.41 -10.05
N LEU A 147 -16.77 1.59 -9.41
CA LEU A 147 -17.88 2.20 -8.67
C LEU A 147 -19.05 2.58 -9.60
N LYS A 148 -18.78 3.16 -10.78
CA LYS A 148 -19.81 3.51 -11.76
C LYS A 148 -20.54 2.28 -12.29
N ASP A 149 -19.80 1.23 -12.61
CA ASP A 149 -20.34 -0.04 -13.12
C ASP A 149 -21.25 -0.70 -12.06
N ALA A 150 -20.93 -0.52 -10.77
CA ALA A 150 -21.76 -0.94 -9.64
C ALA A 150 -22.90 0.03 -9.29
N GLY A 151 -23.19 1.02 -10.14
CA GLY A 151 -24.31 1.96 -9.97
C GLY A 151 -24.09 3.04 -8.91
N GLN A 152 -22.87 3.21 -8.40
CA GLN A 152 -22.57 4.28 -7.45
C GLN A 152 -22.57 5.62 -8.16
N LYS A 153 -23.11 6.66 -7.50
CA LYS A 153 -23.15 8.04 -8.03
C LYS A 153 -22.00 8.91 -7.54
N ARG A 154 -21.37 8.50 -6.44
CA ARG A 154 -20.26 9.16 -5.75
C ARG A 154 -19.36 8.09 -5.13
N VAL A 155 -18.17 8.49 -4.72
CA VAL A 155 -17.32 7.65 -3.87
C VAL A 155 -18.01 7.50 -2.51
N PRO A 156 -18.27 6.27 -2.03
CA PRO A 156 -18.95 6.06 -0.76
C PRO A 156 -18.04 6.44 0.43
N GLY A 157 -18.65 6.90 1.52
CA GLY A 157 -17.96 6.98 2.82
C GLY A 157 -17.82 5.60 3.47
N TRP A 158 -17.17 5.52 4.63
CA TRP A 158 -16.95 4.23 5.33
C TRP A 158 -18.25 3.45 5.62
N ASN A 159 -19.29 4.14 6.07
CA ASN A 159 -20.58 3.49 6.39
C ASN A 159 -21.31 2.97 5.15
N ASP A 160 -21.04 3.55 3.97
CA ASP A 160 -21.66 3.19 2.69
C ASP A 160 -20.66 2.43 1.77
N ARG A 161 -19.53 1.97 2.32
CA ARG A 161 -18.43 1.37 1.56
C ARG A 161 -18.91 0.24 0.65
N VAL A 162 -18.24 0.07 -0.48
CA VAL A 162 -18.58 -0.95 -1.47
C VAL A 162 -17.54 -2.06 -1.45
N THR A 163 -17.99 -3.30 -1.40
CA THR A 163 -17.14 -4.49 -1.46
C THR A 163 -17.26 -5.12 -2.83
N PHE A 164 -16.12 -5.25 -3.51
CA PHE A 164 -15.99 -5.98 -4.77
C PHE A 164 -15.30 -7.31 -4.50
N LYS A 165 -15.96 -8.43 -4.82
CA LYS A 165 -15.35 -9.76 -4.72
C LYS A 165 -14.39 -9.98 -5.90
N MET A 166 -13.28 -10.66 -5.66
CA MET A 166 -12.45 -11.15 -6.77
C MET A 166 -13.22 -12.18 -7.60
N GLY A 167 -12.89 -12.27 -8.88
CA GLY A 167 -13.65 -13.03 -9.88
C GLY A 167 -14.86 -12.29 -10.44
N THR A 168 -15.17 -11.06 -9.97
CA THR A 168 -16.05 -10.13 -10.68
C THR A 168 -15.22 -9.17 -11.51
N ARG A 169 -15.83 -8.58 -12.55
CA ARG A 169 -15.16 -7.61 -13.43
C ARG A 169 -14.55 -6.45 -12.64
N GLU A 170 -15.27 -5.91 -11.66
CA GLU A 170 -14.86 -4.78 -10.83
C GLU A 170 -13.74 -5.15 -9.86
N GLY A 171 -13.87 -6.31 -9.19
CA GLY A 171 -12.86 -6.83 -8.28
C GLY A 171 -11.55 -7.09 -9.00
N ASP A 172 -11.60 -7.81 -10.13
CA ASP A 172 -10.42 -8.15 -10.93
C ASP A 172 -9.78 -6.91 -11.58
N ALA A 173 -10.58 -5.92 -11.98
CA ALA A 173 -10.04 -4.64 -12.45
C ALA A 173 -9.25 -3.92 -11.35
N ILE A 174 -9.78 -3.88 -10.13
CA ILE A 174 -9.08 -3.29 -8.98
C ILE A 174 -7.82 -4.09 -8.64
N LEU A 175 -7.90 -5.42 -8.63
CA LEU A 175 -6.75 -6.31 -8.40
C LEU A 175 -5.67 -6.14 -9.46
N GLY A 176 -6.05 -5.96 -10.73
CA GLY A 176 -5.13 -5.72 -11.84
C GLY A 176 -4.53 -4.31 -11.89
N SER A 177 -5.03 -3.38 -11.06
CA SER A 177 -4.43 -2.04 -10.96
C SER A 177 -3.02 -2.08 -10.37
N THR A 178 -2.20 -1.04 -10.57
CA THR A 178 -0.86 -0.96 -9.98
C THR A 178 -0.84 -1.21 -8.46
N HIS A 179 -1.86 -0.75 -7.74
CA HIS A 179 -1.94 -0.94 -6.28
C HIS A 179 -2.48 -2.34 -5.90
N GLY A 180 -3.39 -2.92 -6.67
CA GLY A 180 -3.80 -4.31 -6.47
C GLY A 180 -2.65 -5.27 -6.78
N ALA A 181 -2.05 -5.11 -7.95
CA ALA A 181 -0.99 -5.97 -8.48
C ALA A 181 0.26 -5.93 -7.60
N GLY A 182 0.65 -4.76 -7.07
CA GLY A 182 1.79 -4.67 -6.15
C GLY A 182 1.62 -5.54 -4.90
N THR A 183 0.39 -5.64 -4.38
CA THR A 183 0.11 -6.53 -3.25
C THR A 183 0.05 -7.98 -3.67
N ALA A 184 -0.61 -8.29 -4.79
CA ALA A 184 -0.67 -9.64 -5.32
C ALA A 184 0.74 -10.22 -5.60
N TRP A 185 1.62 -9.42 -6.19
CA TRP A 185 3.02 -9.80 -6.44
C TRP A 185 3.78 -10.11 -5.14
N MET A 186 3.59 -9.32 -4.09
CA MET A 186 4.19 -9.60 -2.78
C MET A 186 3.77 -10.99 -2.27
N LEU A 187 2.47 -11.28 -2.31
CA LEU A 187 1.93 -12.56 -1.84
C LEU A 187 2.41 -13.75 -2.69
N ILE A 188 2.42 -13.59 -4.02
CA ILE A 188 2.81 -14.65 -4.95
C ILE A 188 4.32 -14.96 -4.87
N GLN A 189 5.17 -13.92 -4.86
CA GLN A 189 6.63 -14.07 -4.88
C GLN A 189 7.17 -14.62 -3.56
N HIS A 190 6.50 -14.32 -2.44
CA HIS A 190 6.97 -14.64 -1.09
C HIS A 190 6.07 -15.63 -0.35
N LYS A 191 5.30 -16.45 -1.09
CA LYS A 191 4.36 -17.44 -0.54
C LYS A 191 4.99 -18.45 0.41
N ASP A 192 6.28 -18.76 0.26
CA ASP A 192 6.97 -19.72 1.13
C ASP A 192 7.14 -19.16 2.56
N ALA A 193 7.23 -17.83 2.68
CA ALA A 193 7.32 -17.15 3.97
C ALA A 193 5.95 -16.67 4.48
N LEU A 194 5.07 -16.24 3.58
CA LEU A 194 3.76 -15.68 3.92
C LEU A 194 2.64 -16.72 4.01
N GLY A 195 2.91 -17.97 3.59
CA GLY A 195 1.89 -18.95 3.29
C GLY A 195 1.19 -18.65 1.96
N VAL A 196 0.39 -19.60 1.47
CA VAL A 196 -0.44 -19.39 0.29
C VAL A 196 -1.63 -18.52 0.69
N LYS A 197 -1.66 -17.28 0.17
CA LYS A 197 -2.69 -16.28 0.47
C LYS A 197 -3.49 -15.96 -0.79
N GLU A 198 -4.78 -15.74 -0.61
CA GLU A 198 -5.68 -15.26 -1.65
C GLU A 198 -6.28 -13.90 -1.25
N ILE A 199 -6.33 -12.98 -2.20
CA ILE A 199 -7.08 -11.74 -2.05
C ILE A 199 -8.51 -12.06 -2.46
N THR A 200 -9.47 -12.02 -1.52
CA THR A 200 -10.85 -12.43 -1.84
C THR A 200 -11.76 -11.27 -2.22
N GLU A 201 -11.43 -10.06 -1.76
CA GLU A 201 -12.24 -8.87 -1.99
C GLU A 201 -11.41 -7.58 -1.90
N ALA A 202 -11.96 -6.51 -2.47
CA ALA A 202 -11.51 -5.15 -2.32
C ALA A 202 -12.66 -4.30 -1.78
N VAL A 203 -12.48 -3.73 -0.59
CA VAL A 203 -13.41 -2.75 -0.03
C VAL A 203 -12.96 -1.34 -0.39
N VAL A 204 -13.89 -0.52 -0.88
CA VAL A 204 -13.64 0.83 -1.41
C VAL A 204 -14.46 1.87 -0.66
N TRP A 205 -13.79 2.91 -0.19
CA TRP A 205 -14.40 4.08 0.45
C TRP A 205 -13.53 5.33 0.26
N GLY A 206 -14.07 6.51 0.50
CA GLY A 206 -13.32 7.76 0.44
C GLY A 206 -13.82 8.75 1.47
N MET A 207 -12.92 9.65 1.91
CA MET A 207 -13.27 10.68 2.89
C MET A 207 -13.79 11.95 2.23
N VAL A 208 -13.23 12.31 1.06
CA VAL A 208 -13.67 13.47 0.29
C VAL A 208 -14.57 12.96 -0.82
N GLN A 209 -15.87 13.14 -0.63
CA GLN A 209 -16.87 12.80 -1.64
C GLN A 209 -16.76 13.83 -2.77
N PRO A 210 -16.31 13.48 -3.99
CA PRO A 210 -16.64 14.30 -5.14
C PRO A 210 -18.17 14.39 -5.21
N LYS A 211 -18.71 15.58 -5.49
CA LYS A 211 -20.17 15.79 -5.58
C LYS A 211 -20.78 14.88 -6.66
N SER A 212 -19.98 14.50 -7.66
CA SER A 212 -20.35 13.57 -8.72
C SER A 212 -19.15 12.77 -9.21
N LEU A 213 -19.35 11.51 -9.61
CA LEU A 213 -18.35 10.73 -10.37
C LEU A 213 -18.15 11.23 -11.81
N ALA A 214 -18.97 12.20 -12.25
CA ALA A 214 -18.82 12.91 -13.52
C ALA A 214 -17.87 14.12 -13.42
N ASP A 215 -17.49 14.55 -12.22
CA ASP A 215 -16.53 15.63 -12.04
C ASP A 215 -15.14 15.14 -12.44
N THR A 216 -14.59 15.65 -13.54
CA THR A 216 -13.19 15.43 -13.91
C THR A 216 -12.31 15.97 -12.78
N PRO A 217 -11.34 15.20 -12.23
CA PRO A 217 -10.57 15.65 -11.08
C PRO A 217 -9.58 16.74 -11.50
N ALA A 218 -10.03 18.00 -11.53
CA ALA A 218 -9.18 19.16 -11.83
C ALA A 218 -8.16 19.47 -10.72
N ARG A 219 -8.26 18.82 -9.54
CA ARG A 219 -7.23 18.83 -8.49
C ARG A 219 -7.25 17.52 -7.72
N ARG A 220 -6.06 16.90 -7.58
CA ARG A 220 -5.78 15.64 -6.89
C ARG A 220 -6.41 15.65 -5.49
N ARG A 221 -7.51 14.92 -5.32
CA ARG A 221 -8.11 14.60 -4.01
C ARG A 221 -8.00 13.09 -3.85
N GLY A 222 -7.21 12.63 -2.89
CA GLY A 222 -6.89 11.22 -2.73
C GLY A 222 -8.11 10.37 -2.38
N LEU A 223 -8.16 9.17 -2.95
CA LEU A 223 -9.02 8.06 -2.52
C LEU A 223 -8.25 7.22 -1.51
N SER A 224 -8.90 6.59 -0.54
CA SER A 224 -8.29 5.44 0.13
C SER A 224 -8.84 4.18 -0.53
N LEU A 225 -8.04 3.13 -0.68
CA LEU A 225 -8.48 1.91 -1.35
C LEU A 225 -8.08 0.69 -0.53
N MET A 226 -8.88 -0.34 -0.71
CA MET A 226 -8.58 -1.72 -0.41
C MET A 226 -8.46 -2.00 1.08
N ARG A 227 -9.48 -2.68 1.60
CA ARG A 227 -9.30 -3.76 2.57
C ARG A 227 -9.03 -5.01 1.73
N ILE A 228 -7.89 -5.66 1.92
CA ILE A 228 -7.76 -7.09 1.57
C ILE A 228 -8.37 -7.84 2.74
N GLY A 229 -9.62 -8.25 2.62
CA GLY A 229 -10.18 -9.26 3.52
C GLY A 229 -9.60 -10.61 3.14
N GLY A 230 -8.40 -10.93 3.60
CA GLY A 230 -7.89 -12.29 3.52
C GLY A 230 -8.50 -13.07 4.67
N ARG A 231 -9.55 -13.86 4.43
CA ARG A 231 -9.75 -15.04 5.27
C ARG A 231 -8.62 -15.98 4.87
N VAL A 232 -7.59 -16.01 5.70
CA VAL A 232 -6.54 -17.02 5.60
C VAL A 232 -7.23 -18.32 5.96
N CYS A 233 -7.56 -19.12 4.95
CA CYS A 233 -7.99 -20.50 5.16
C CYS A 233 -6.87 -21.28 5.84
#